data_AF-A0A4Q9RCP7-F1
#
_entry.id   AF-A0A4Q9RCP7-F1
#
_cell.length_a   1.000
_cell.length_b   1.000
_cell.length_c   1.000
_cell.angle_alpha   90.00
_cell.angle_beta   90.00
_cell.angle_gamma   90.00
#
_symmetry.space_group_name_H-M   'P 1'
#
loop_
_entity.id
_entity.type
_entity.pdbx_description
1 polymer ?
#
loop_
_entity_poly.entity_id
_entity_poly.type
_entity_poly.pdbx_seq_one_letter_code
_entity_poly.pdbx_strand_id
1 'polypeptide(L)'
;MWHLVCGDAAVEGVSFVLGAECARSSLRVLRDDLAVGPLHDIDLPPCCARAEFWRTVWPAEMPPLPKLEESLSEDARWLADLARQSRAVTVWQGDSAAEQLLLARVAAMLLDSDTELWEVACGTGDSSGGRRRAVAMHEPQALATLYLPRRVAPERQRTLAGQWRQAVQENARIRRWHGSAFHGEDFTRIDKQLLAAISPQWHPLGQAMADVMKNCDGFFATDMLLFWRARVLVEQGLIEAQGNAGEGYAGWRARRVNKT
;
A
#
# COMPACT_ATOMS: atom_id res chain seq x y z
N MET A 1 -7.99 -15.91 -16.89
CA MET A 1 -6.91 -15.25 -16.13
C MET A 1 -7.51 -14.49 -14.96
N TRP A 2 -6.83 -14.37 -13.83
CA TRP A 2 -7.15 -13.40 -12.77
C TRP A 2 -6.36 -12.11 -12.99
N HIS A 3 -6.94 -10.96 -12.68
CA HIS A 3 -6.26 -9.66 -12.66
C HIS A 3 -6.28 -9.13 -11.22
N LEU A 4 -5.12 -8.79 -10.70
CA LEU A 4 -4.91 -8.36 -9.32
C LEU A 4 -4.46 -6.90 -9.31
N VAL A 5 -5.11 -6.10 -8.49
CA VAL A 5 -4.75 -4.69 -8.25
C VAL A 5 -4.63 -4.41 -6.75
N CYS A 6 -3.80 -3.44 -6.40
CA CYS A 6 -3.68 -2.94 -5.04
C CYS A 6 -4.62 -1.75 -4.84
N GLY A 7 -5.62 -1.89 -3.98
CA GLY A 7 -6.58 -0.84 -3.64
C GLY A 7 -7.70 -0.60 -4.67
N ASP A 8 -8.81 -0.02 -4.21
CA ASP A 8 -10.02 0.18 -5.02
C ASP A 8 -9.85 1.23 -6.13
N ALA A 9 -8.94 2.19 -5.96
CA ALA A 9 -8.75 3.28 -6.91
C ALA A 9 -8.31 2.81 -8.31
N ALA A 10 -7.72 1.62 -8.42
CA ALA A 10 -7.30 1.05 -9.70
C ALA A 10 -8.44 0.35 -10.46
N VAL A 11 -9.59 0.10 -9.82
CA VAL A 11 -10.67 -0.73 -10.36
C VAL A 11 -11.27 -0.14 -11.62
N GLU A 12 -11.57 1.15 -11.62
CA GLU A 12 -12.20 1.82 -12.77
C GLU A 12 -11.31 1.71 -14.02
N GLY A 13 -10.05 2.12 -13.90
CA GLY A 13 -9.08 2.05 -14.98
C GLY A 13 -8.89 0.63 -15.50
N VAL A 14 -8.65 -0.35 -14.61
CA VAL A 14 -8.43 -1.73 -15.05
C VAL A 14 -9.71 -2.35 -15.63
N SER A 15 -10.88 -2.04 -15.08
CA SER A 15 -12.16 -2.51 -15.63
C SER A 15 -12.42 -1.96 -17.03
N PHE A 16 -12.03 -0.71 -17.28
CA PHE A 16 -12.08 -0.12 -18.62
C PHE A 16 -11.22 -0.91 -19.62
N VAL A 17 -9.99 -1.27 -19.23
CA VAL A 17 -9.08 -2.04 -20.11
C VAL A 17 -9.60 -3.46 -20.37
N LEU A 18 -10.09 -4.14 -19.33
CA LEU A 18 -10.55 -5.53 -19.44
C LEU A 18 -11.92 -5.65 -20.11
N GLY A 19 -12.73 -4.59 -20.06
CA GLY A 19 -14.16 -4.65 -20.35
C GLY A 19 -14.97 -5.17 -19.16
N ALA A 20 -16.21 -4.69 -19.03
CA ALA A 20 -17.05 -4.88 -17.84
C ALA A 20 -17.30 -6.36 -17.48
N GLU A 21 -17.55 -7.22 -18.47
CA GLU A 21 -17.82 -8.64 -18.22
C GLU A 21 -16.58 -9.39 -17.72
N CYS A 22 -15.43 -9.14 -18.34
CA CYS A 22 -14.16 -9.73 -17.92
C CYS A 22 -13.80 -9.24 -16.52
N ALA A 23 -13.87 -7.93 -16.28
CA ALA A 23 -13.57 -7.33 -14.98
C ALA A 23 -14.42 -7.96 -13.86
N ARG A 24 -15.74 -8.08 -14.06
CA ARG A 24 -16.66 -8.69 -13.07
C ARG A 24 -16.32 -10.13 -12.68
N SER A 25 -15.72 -10.91 -13.60
CA SER A 25 -15.42 -12.33 -13.39
C SER A 25 -13.94 -12.63 -13.09
N SER A 26 -13.07 -11.62 -13.18
CA SER A 26 -11.62 -11.82 -13.13
C SER A 26 -10.81 -10.74 -12.42
N LEU A 27 -11.35 -9.56 -12.16
CA LEU A 27 -10.64 -8.53 -11.40
C LEU A 27 -10.83 -8.77 -9.90
N ARG A 28 -9.74 -8.88 -9.16
CA ARG A 28 -9.74 -8.92 -7.70
C ARG A 28 -8.91 -7.76 -7.16
N VAL A 29 -9.48 -7.08 -6.17
CA VAL A 29 -8.83 -6.00 -5.43
C VAL A 29 -8.27 -6.55 -4.13
N LEU A 30 -6.99 -6.32 -3.88
CA LEU A 30 -6.35 -6.56 -2.60
C LEU A 30 -6.13 -5.19 -1.97
N ARG A 31 -6.82 -4.90 -0.86
CA ARG A 31 -6.89 -3.54 -0.30
C ARG A 31 -5.79 -3.19 0.68
N ASP A 32 -5.11 -4.21 1.20
CA ASP A 32 -4.09 -4.05 2.22
C ASP A 32 -2.85 -3.32 1.68
N ASP A 33 -2.46 -2.21 2.32
CA ASP A 33 -1.20 -1.53 2.01
C ASP A 33 -0.02 -2.22 2.70
N LEU A 34 0.56 -3.19 1.99
CA LEU A 34 1.68 -4.01 2.46
C LEU A 34 2.96 -3.19 2.77
N ALA A 35 3.04 -1.92 2.34
CA ALA A 35 4.21 -1.09 2.56
C ALA A 35 4.40 -0.71 4.04
N VAL A 36 3.34 -0.74 4.84
CA VAL A 36 3.39 -0.30 6.25
C VAL A 36 2.82 -1.35 7.19
N GLY A 37 3.35 -1.44 8.40
CA GLY A 37 2.88 -2.36 9.44
C GLY A 37 3.48 -3.78 9.36
N PRO A 38 3.11 -4.66 10.30
CA PRO A 38 3.60 -6.02 10.36
C PRO A 38 3.09 -6.86 9.18
N LEU A 39 3.89 -7.84 8.75
CA LEU A 39 3.53 -8.83 7.73
C LEU A 39 3.66 -10.28 8.21
N HIS A 40 4.19 -10.54 9.40
CA HIS A 40 4.50 -11.91 9.86
C HIS A 40 3.29 -12.87 9.87
N ASP A 41 2.06 -12.37 9.97
CA ASP A 41 0.83 -13.17 9.95
C ASP A 41 -0.11 -12.86 8.77
N ILE A 42 0.32 -12.05 7.78
CA ILE A 42 -0.54 -11.60 6.67
C ILE A 42 -1.07 -12.76 5.81
N ASP A 43 -0.32 -13.86 5.72
CA ASP A 43 -0.67 -15.09 5.00
C ASP A 43 -1.24 -16.18 5.94
N LEU A 44 -1.45 -15.87 7.22
CA LEU A 44 -1.89 -16.81 8.26
C LEU A 44 -3.22 -16.36 8.87
N PRO A 45 -4.38 -16.66 8.23
CA PRO A 45 -5.68 -16.38 8.80
C PRO A 45 -5.78 -16.89 10.25
N PRO A 46 -6.27 -16.08 11.21
CA PRO A 46 -7.07 -14.87 10.99
C PRO A 46 -6.32 -13.53 10.78
N CYS A 47 -5.00 -13.52 10.58
CA CYS A 47 -4.20 -12.29 10.36
C CYS A 47 -4.38 -11.24 11.48
N CYS A 48 -4.47 -11.69 12.74
CA CYS A 48 -4.77 -10.86 13.91
C CYS A 48 -3.86 -9.64 14.09
N ALA A 49 -2.54 -9.81 13.98
CA ALA A 49 -1.58 -8.75 14.22
C ALA A 49 -1.65 -7.69 13.11
N ARG A 50 -1.90 -8.13 11.87
CA ARG A 50 -2.19 -7.21 10.76
C ARG A 50 -3.47 -6.41 10.99
N ALA A 51 -4.54 -7.09 11.37
CA ALA A 51 -5.83 -6.44 11.64
C ALA A 51 -5.73 -5.45 12.82
N GLU A 52 -4.99 -5.81 13.87
CA GLU A 52 -4.73 -4.93 15.01
C GLU A 52 -3.95 -3.68 14.62
N PHE A 53 -2.90 -3.82 13.80
CA PHE A 53 -2.18 -2.67 13.27
C PHE A 53 -3.13 -1.67 12.58
N TRP A 54 -3.98 -2.15 11.66
CA TRP A 54 -4.94 -1.26 10.98
C TRP A 54 -5.99 -0.66 11.92
N ARG A 55 -6.39 -1.37 12.98
CA ARG A 55 -7.24 -0.81 14.03
C ARG A 55 -6.59 0.37 14.75
N THR A 56 -5.26 0.36 14.94
CA THR A 56 -4.56 1.50 15.56
C THR A 56 -4.44 2.70 14.62
N VAL A 57 -4.27 2.43 13.33
CA VAL A 57 -4.15 3.46 12.29
C VAL A 57 -5.49 4.16 12.08
N TRP A 58 -6.59 3.39 12.04
CA TRP A 58 -7.94 3.94 11.88
C TRP A 58 -8.35 4.76 13.11
N PRO A 59 -8.75 6.04 12.97
CA PRO A 59 -9.24 6.84 14.10
C PRO A 59 -10.60 6.34 14.58
N ALA A 60 -10.78 6.29 15.90
CA ALA A 60 -12.04 5.89 16.53
C ALA A 60 -13.20 6.82 16.15
N GLU A 61 -12.87 8.07 15.79
CA GLU A 61 -13.80 9.13 15.42
C GLU A 61 -14.32 9.02 13.98
N MET A 62 -13.78 8.10 13.16
CA MET A 62 -14.22 7.87 11.77
C MET A 62 -14.88 6.50 11.56
N PRO A 63 -16.11 6.28 12.06
CA PRO A 63 -16.87 5.06 11.79
C PRO A 63 -17.43 5.03 10.34
N PRO A 64 -17.74 3.83 9.80
CA PRO A 64 -17.54 2.52 10.41
C PRO A 64 -16.10 2.02 10.24
N LEU A 65 -15.61 1.30 11.25
CA LEU A 65 -14.37 0.54 11.12
C LEU A 65 -14.60 -0.59 10.08
N PRO A 66 -13.70 -0.77 9.09
CA PRO A 66 -13.78 -1.89 8.18
C PRO A 66 -13.72 -3.22 8.93
N LYS A 67 -14.29 -4.28 8.34
CA LYS A 67 -14.17 -5.64 8.86
C LYS A 67 -12.79 -6.22 8.56
N LEU A 68 -11.75 -5.63 9.16
CA LEU A 68 -10.34 -5.84 8.82
C LEU A 68 -9.96 -7.31 8.87
N GLU A 69 -10.21 -7.99 10.00
CA GLU A 69 -9.84 -9.40 10.19
C GLU A 69 -10.52 -10.34 9.18
N GLU A 70 -11.83 -10.15 8.96
CA GLU A 70 -12.61 -10.92 7.97
C GLU A 70 -12.03 -10.74 6.56
N SER A 71 -11.87 -9.48 6.13
CA SER A 71 -11.35 -9.15 4.79
C SER A 71 -9.92 -9.64 4.55
N LEU A 72 -9.01 -9.48 5.53
CA LEU A 72 -7.63 -9.92 5.44
C LEU A 72 -7.54 -11.44 5.39
N SER A 73 -8.34 -12.12 6.20
CA SER A 73 -8.42 -13.58 6.21
C SER A 73 -8.96 -14.14 4.91
N GLU A 74 -9.98 -13.50 4.32
CA GLU A 74 -10.53 -13.87 3.02
C GLU A 74 -9.50 -13.73 1.91
N ASP A 75 -8.76 -12.61 1.90
CA ASP A 75 -7.70 -12.37 0.92
C ASP A 75 -6.56 -13.38 1.07
N ALA A 76 -6.10 -13.67 2.28
CA ALA A 76 -5.05 -14.65 2.54
C ALA A 76 -5.46 -16.06 2.12
N ARG A 77 -6.68 -16.51 2.44
CA ARG A 77 -7.20 -17.81 1.98
C ARG A 77 -7.31 -17.85 0.46
N TRP A 78 -7.83 -16.79 -0.15
CA TRP A 78 -7.97 -16.76 -1.60
C TRP A 78 -6.62 -16.81 -2.33
N LEU A 79 -5.60 -16.11 -1.81
CA LEU A 79 -4.24 -16.14 -2.34
C LEU A 79 -3.59 -17.52 -2.17
N ALA A 80 -3.77 -18.18 -1.02
CA ALA A 80 -3.29 -19.55 -0.79
C ALA A 80 -3.94 -20.58 -1.73
N ASP A 81 -5.13 -20.26 -2.23
CA ASP A 81 -5.89 -21.11 -3.14
C ASP A 81 -5.55 -20.88 -4.62
N LEU A 82 -4.80 -19.82 -4.96
CA LEU A 82 -4.50 -19.43 -6.34
C LEU A 82 -3.91 -20.58 -7.17
N ALA A 83 -2.93 -21.28 -6.60
CA ALA A 83 -2.25 -22.40 -7.27
C ALA A 83 -3.21 -23.55 -7.65
N ARG A 84 -4.38 -23.64 -7.01
CA ARG A 84 -5.40 -24.67 -7.28
C ARG A 84 -6.46 -24.22 -8.28
N GLN A 85 -6.50 -22.94 -8.65
CA GLN A 85 -7.59 -22.36 -9.45
C GLN A 85 -7.42 -22.50 -10.98
N SER A 86 -6.35 -23.17 -11.45
CA SER A 86 -6.03 -23.43 -12.87
C SER A 86 -6.15 -22.24 -13.83
N ARG A 87 -6.09 -21.01 -13.30
CA ARG A 87 -6.20 -19.75 -14.05
C ARG A 87 -4.89 -18.99 -13.89
N ALA A 88 -4.24 -18.65 -15.01
CA ALA A 88 -3.12 -17.71 -15.01
C ALA A 88 -3.47 -16.42 -14.25
N VAL A 89 -2.48 -15.79 -13.64
CA VAL A 89 -2.64 -14.65 -12.74
C VAL A 89 -1.84 -13.47 -13.28
N THR A 90 -2.47 -12.31 -13.43
CA THR A 90 -1.84 -11.04 -13.84
C THR A 90 -1.87 -10.06 -12.69
N VAL A 91 -0.71 -9.53 -12.31
CA VAL A 91 -0.61 -8.44 -11.31
C VAL A 91 -0.33 -7.12 -12.02
N TRP A 92 -1.17 -6.12 -11.77
CA TRP A 92 -0.93 -4.75 -12.21
C TRP A 92 -0.12 -4.02 -11.13
N GLN A 93 0.97 -3.37 -11.54
CA GLN A 93 1.86 -2.72 -10.57
C GLN A 93 2.41 -1.40 -11.08
N GLY A 94 2.61 -0.48 -10.15
CA GLY A 94 3.33 0.77 -10.32
C GLY A 94 4.62 0.79 -9.50
N ASP A 95 5.19 1.98 -9.30
CA ASP A 95 6.48 2.16 -8.61
C ASP A 95 6.39 2.18 -7.07
N SER A 96 5.24 1.82 -6.51
CA SER A 96 5.02 1.84 -5.06
C SER A 96 5.39 0.51 -4.39
N ALA A 97 5.90 0.58 -3.16
CA ALA A 97 6.17 -0.62 -2.37
C ALA A 97 4.94 -1.52 -2.20
N ALA A 98 3.73 -0.96 -2.04
CA ALA A 98 2.51 -1.74 -1.88
C ALA A 98 2.23 -2.65 -3.09
N GLU A 99 2.27 -2.09 -4.30
CA GLU A 99 2.02 -2.83 -5.54
C GLU A 99 3.16 -3.82 -5.85
N GLN A 100 4.41 -3.44 -5.58
CA GLN A 100 5.57 -4.32 -5.75
C GLN A 100 5.53 -5.49 -4.74
N LEU A 101 5.09 -5.26 -3.51
CA LEU A 101 4.88 -6.30 -2.51
C LEU A 101 3.73 -7.23 -2.89
N LEU A 102 2.66 -6.72 -3.50
CA LEU A 102 1.59 -7.56 -4.04
C LEU A 102 2.13 -8.52 -5.11
N LEU A 103 2.92 -8.01 -6.07
CA LEU A 103 3.56 -8.86 -7.07
C LEU A 103 4.49 -9.90 -6.43
N ALA A 104 5.32 -9.50 -5.46
CA ALA A 104 6.21 -10.39 -4.74
C ALA A 104 5.46 -11.49 -3.97
N ARG A 105 4.36 -11.13 -3.29
CA ARG A 105 3.50 -12.05 -2.55
C ARG A 105 2.87 -13.09 -3.47
N VAL A 106 2.29 -12.66 -4.59
CA VAL A 106 1.70 -13.57 -5.58
C VAL A 106 2.76 -14.50 -6.18
N ALA A 107 3.95 -13.97 -6.50
CA ALA A 107 5.06 -14.80 -6.98
C ALA A 107 5.47 -15.89 -5.98
N ALA A 108 5.47 -15.58 -4.68
CA ALA A 108 5.76 -16.55 -3.63
C ALA A 108 4.68 -17.64 -3.53
N MET A 109 3.39 -17.28 -3.64
CA MET A 109 2.28 -18.24 -3.59
C MET A 109 2.27 -19.19 -4.80
N LEU A 110 2.78 -18.74 -5.95
CA LEU A 110 2.76 -19.51 -7.19
C LEU A 110 4.07 -20.24 -7.50
N LEU A 111 5.12 -20.09 -6.67
CA LEU A 111 6.49 -20.51 -7.01
C LEU A 111 6.62 -21.98 -7.42
N ASP A 112 5.88 -22.87 -6.74
CA ASP A 112 5.90 -24.32 -6.95
C ASP A 112 4.64 -24.83 -7.68
N SER A 113 3.95 -23.93 -8.40
CA SER A 113 2.72 -24.25 -9.13
C SER A 113 2.89 -24.11 -10.64
N ASP A 114 2.07 -24.83 -11.41
CA ASP A 114 1.98 -24.67 -12.87
C ASP A 114 1.18 -23.43 -13.30
N THR A 115 0.68 -22.65 -12.35
CA THR A 115 -0.11 -21.44 -12.64
C THR A 115 0.81 -20.33 -13.14
N GLU A 116 0.58 -19.89 -14.38
CA GLU A 116 1.38 -18.82 -14.96
C GLU A 116 1.17 -17.48 -14.25
N LEU A 117 2.27 -16.81 -13.93
CA LEU A 117 2.29 -15.44 -13.45
C LEU A 117 2.65 -14.46 -14.57
N TRP A 118 1.86 -13.41 -14.69
CA TRP A 118 2.01 -12.30 -15.61
C TRP A 118 2.02 -10.99 -14.83
N GLU A 119 2.66 -9.97 -15.38
CA GLU A 119 2.66 -8.63 -14.82
C GLU A 119 2.34 -7.57 -15.88
N VAL A 120 1.68 -6.50 -15.45
CA VAL A 120 1.50 -5.28 -16.23
C VAL A 120 2.15 -4.15 -15.46
N ALA A 121 3.26 -3.64 -15.99
CA ALA A 121 3.99 -2.53 -15.40
C ALA A 121 3.39 -1.20 -15.86
N CYS A 122 2.82 -0.46 -14.92
CA CYS A 122 2.25 0.87 -15.11
C CYS A 122 3.15 1.97 -14.48
N GLY A 123 4.24 1.57 -13.83
CA GLY A 123 5.21 2.48 -13.25
C GLY A 123 6.10 3.18 -14.28
N THR A 124 6.85 4.15 -13.80
CA THR A 124 7.91 4.87 -14.53
C THR A 124 9.28 4.21 -14.40
N GLY A 125 9.44 3.27 -13.46
CA GLY A 125 10.72 2.71 -13.03
C GLY A 125 11.45 3.56 -11.99
N ASP A 126 10.92 4.73 -11.62
CA ASP A 126 11.47 5.65 -10.64
C ASP A 126 10.48 5.82 -9.48
N SER A 127 10.86 5.32 -8.31
CA SER A 127 10.01 5.34 -7.11
C SER A 127 10.10 6.63 -6.29
N SER A 128 10.83 7.64 -6.77
CA SER A 128 10.99 8.92 -6.07
C SER A 128 9.71 9.76 -6.02
N GLY A 129 9.67 10.68 -5.05
CA GLY A 129 8.65 11.71 -4.88
C GLY A 129 8.32 12.45 -6.19
N GLY A 130 7.04 12.52 -6.52
CA GLY A 130 6.53 13.19 -7.72
C GLY A 130 6.67 12.42 -9.05
N ARG A 131 7.60 11.45 -9.13
CA ARG A 131 7.81 10.63 -10.34
C ARG A 131 7.08 9.31 -10.30
N ARG A 132 7.05 8.65 -9.13
CA ARG A 132 6.36 7.38 -8.96
C ARG A 132 4.93 7.43 -9.49
N ARG A 133 4.48 6.32 -10.06
CA ARG A 133 3.10 6.12 -10.50
C ARG A 133 2.54 4.85 -9.90
N ALA A 134 1.35 4.93 -9.30
CA ALA A 134 0.51 3.76 -9.05
C ALA A 134 -0.35 3.47 -10.29
N VAL A 135 -0.92 2.27 -10.36
CA VAL A 135 -1.87 1.90 -11.43
C VAL A 135 -3.04 2.89 -11.49
N ALA A 136 -3.57 3.26 -10.32
CA ALA A 136 -4.70 4.18 -10.18
C ALA A 136 -4.41 5.64 -10.60
N MET A 137 -3.14 6.00 -10.82
CA MET A 137 -2.77 7.36 -11.24
C MET A 137 -2.88 7.58 -12.75
N HIS A 138 -3.22 6.53 -13.52
CA HIS A 138 -3.41 6.62 -14.96
C HIS A 138 -4.88 6.76 -15.28
N GLU A 139 -5.19 7.69 -16.19
CA GLU A 139 -6.50 7.73 -16.83
C GLU A 139 -6.78 6.42 -17.57
N PRO A 140 -8.04 5.96 -17.64
CA PRO A 140 -8.39 4.66 -18.22
C PRO A 140 -7.83 4.42 -19.64
N GLN A 141 -7.84 5.44 -20.51
CA GLN A 141 -7.31 5.35 -21.87
C GLN A 141 -5.78 5.24 -21.91
N ALA A 142 -5.08 5.93 -21.00
CA ALA A 142 -3.64 5.79 -20.86
C ALA A 142 -3.28 4.38 -20.36
N LEU A 143 -4.06 3.85 -19.42
CA LEU A 143 -3.86 2.51 -18.89
C LEU A 143 -4.07 1.42 -19.96
N ALA A 144 -5.02 1.61 -20.88
CA ALA A 144 -5.20 0.71 -22.03
C ALA A 144 -3.95 0.64 -22.93
N THR A 145 -3.24 1.76 -23.06
CA THR A 145 -1.97 1.82 -23.83
C THR A 145 -0.82 1.12 -23.08
N LEU A 146 -0.87 1.12 -21.74
CA LEU A 146 0.12 0.44 -20.88
C LEU A 146 -0.16 -1.07 -20.73
N TYR A 147 -1.28 -1.58 -21.23
CA TYR A 147 -1.65 -2.99 -21.11
C TYR A 147 -0.83 -3.88 -22.05
N LEU A 148 0.38 -4.17 -21.61
CA LEU A 148 1.34 -5.05 -22.25
C LEU A 148 1.73 -6.16 -21.26
N PRO A 149 0.85 -7.15 -21.04
CA PRO A 149 1.10 -8.21 -20.07
C PRO A 149 2.36 -8.99 -20.46
N ARG A 150 3.27 -9.14 -19.50
CA ARG A 150 4.53 -9.88 -19.67
C ARG A 150 4.53 -11.08 -18.75
N ARG A 151 4.86 -12.25 -19.30
CA ARG A 151 5.04 -13.46 -18.49
C ARG A 151 6.25 -13.28 -17.60
N VAL A 152 6.08 -13.55 -16.31
CA VAL A 152 7.18 -13.53 -15.34
C VAL A 152 8.03 -14.79 -15.55
N ALA A 153 9.31 -14.59 -15.85
CA ALA A 153 10.25 -15.69 -16.02
C ALA A 153 10.52 -16.42 -14.69
N PRO A 154 10.84 -17.73 -14.70
CA PRO A 154 11.07 -18.50 -13.47
C PRO A 154 12.13 -17.90 -12.53
N GLU A 155 13.21 -17.34 -13.07
CA GLU A 155 14.26 -16.66 -12.29
C GLU A 155 13.72 -15.40 -11.60
N ARG A 156 12.94 -14.60 -12.33
CA ARG A 156 12.29 -13.40 -11.77
C ARG A 156 11.29 -13.78 -10.69
N GLN A 157 10.51 -14.83 -10.90
CA GLN A 157 9.56 -15.33 -9.91
C GLN A 157 10.27 -15.80 -8.63
N ARG A 158 11.40 -16.52 -8.75
CA ARG A 158 12.24 -16.88 -7.61
C ARG A 158 12.77 -15.66 -6.84
N THR A 159 13.25 -14.64 -7.55
CA THR A 159 13.70 -13.37 -6.93
C THR A 159 12.55 -12.69 -6.17
N LEU A 160 11.39 -12.52 -6.81
CA LEU A 160 10.20 -11.92 -6.21
C LEU A 160 9.73 -12.70 -4.97
N ALA A 161 9.70 -14.02 -5.06
CA ALA A 161 9.35 -14.88 -3.93
C ALA A 161 10.35 -14.75 -2.76
N GLY A 162 11.65 -14.63 -3.07
CA GLY A 162 12.69 -14.35 -2.07
C GLY A 162 12.50 -12.99 -1.40
N GLN A 163 12.19 -11.95 -2.18
CA GLN A 163 11.90 -10.61 -1.67
C GLN A 163 10.67 -10.59 -0.76
N TRP A 164 9.61 -11.34 -1.10
CA TRP A 164 8.43 -11.48 -0.23
C TRP A 164 8.81 -12.12 1.12
N ARG A 165 9.48 -13.27 1.08
CA ARG A 165 9.91 -13.99 2.30
C ARG A 165 10.80 -13.11 3.18
N GLN A 166 11.72 -12.36 2.58
CA GLN A 166 12.56 -11.39 3.30
C GLN A 166 11.71 -10.28 3.94
N ALA A 167 10.78 -9.68 3.21
CA ALA A 167 9.92 -8.60 3.74
C ALA A 167 9.01 -9.05 4.90
N VAL A 168 8.56 -10.32 4.86
CA VAL A 168 7.82 -10.97 5.95
C VAL A 168 8.73 -11.24 7.15
N GLN A 169 9.93 -11.80 6.91
CA GLN A 169 10.90 -12.11 7.97
C GLN A 169 11.44 -10.85 8.67
N GLU A 170 11.80 -9.82 7.90
CA GLU A 170 12.27 -8.54 8.42
C GLU A 170 11.18 -7.83 9.22
N ASN A 171 9.91 -8.00 8.81
CA ASN A 171 8.74 -7.49 9.50
C ASN A 171 8.84 -5.98 9.85
N ALA A 172 9.50 -5.20 8.99
CA ALA A 172 9.73 -3.77 9.18
C ALA A 172 8.42 -2.98 9.31
N ARG A 173 8.49 -1.79 9.94
CA ARG A 173 7.32 -0.93 10.14
C ARG A 173 6.92 -0.18 8.87
N ILE A 174 7.90 0.18 8.05
CA ILE A 174 7.73 0.72 6.70
C ILE A 174 8.67 -0.05 5.77
N ARG A 175 8.24 -0.29 4.53
CA ARG A 175 9.01 -0.86 3.44
C ARG A 175 9.03 0.13 2.29
N ARG A 176 10.21 0.53 1.85
CA ARG A 176 10.40 1.40 0.68
C ARG A 176 10.88 0.57 -0.50
N TRP A 177 10.30 0.82 -1.67
CA TRP A 177 10.78 0.28 -2.93
C TRP A 177 11.80 1.23 -3.55
N HIS A 178 13.02 0.79 -3.78
CA HIS A 178 13.97 1.52 -4.62
C HIS A 178 15.06 0.60 -5.17
N GLY A 179 15.55 0.90 -6.38
CA GLY A 179 16.62 0.10 -6.99
C GLY A 179 16.25 -1.38 -7.16
N SER A 180 14.97 -1.69 -7.40
CA SER A 180 14.44 -3.05 -7.50
C SER A 180 14.52 -3.90 -6.23
N ALA A 181 14.60 -3.27 -5.05
CA ALA A 181 14.61 -3.96 -3.76
C ALA A 181 13.74 -3.24 -2.71
N PHE A 182 13.31 -4.01 -1.70
CA PHE A 182 12.64 -3.49 -0.52
C PHE A 182 13.65 -3.16 0.57
N HIS A 183 13.44 -2.03 1.23
CA HIS A 183 14.27 -1.57 2.34
C HIS A 183 13.36 -1.25 3.52
N GLY A 184 13.57 -1.95 4.63
CA GLY A 184 12.81 -1.75 5.85
C GLY A 184 13.32 -0.55 6.66
N GLU A 185 12.38 0.19 7.25
CA GLU A 185 12.68 1.24 8.22
C GLU A 185 11.59 1.32 9.30
N ASP A 186 11.86 2.12 10.34
CA ASP A 186 10.89 2.50 11.35
C ASP A 186 10.08 3.75 10.92
N PHE A 187 9.26 4.29 11.82
CA PHE A 187 8.49 5.51 11.53
C PHE A 187 9.31 6.81 11.66
N THR A 188 10.56 6.74 12.10
CA THR A 188 11.38 7.92 12.43
C THR A 188 11.54 8.86 11.24
N ARG A 189 11.70 8.33 10.02
CA ARG A 189 11.83 9.15 8.81
C ARG A 189 10.54 9.91 8.50
N ILE A 190 9.39 9.25 8.57
CA ILE A 190 8.08 9.87 8.33
C ILE A 190 7.77 10.90 9.42
N ASP A 191 8.02 10.58 10.68
CA ASP A 191 7.81 11.49 11.80
C ASP A 191 8.66 12.76 11.67
N LYS A 192 9.93 12.61 11.27
CA LYS A 192 10.81 13.77 10.96
C LYS A 192 10.28 14.61 9.80
N GLN A 193 9.76 13.99 8.75
CA GLN A 193 9.17 14.70 7.61
C GLN A 193 7.92 15.48 8.03
N LEU A 194 7.04 14.88 8.84
CA LEU A 194 5.87 15.56 9.41
C LEU A 194 6.28 16.74 10.31
N LEU A 195 7.23 16.54 11.23
CA LEU A 195 7.73 17.60 12.11
C LEU A 195 8.43 18.75 11.36
N ALA A 196 9.03 18.46 10.21
CA ALA A 196 9.63 19.47 9.34
C ALA A 196 8.57 20.26 8.57
N ALA A 197 7.49 19.58 8.14
CA ALA A 197 6.37 20.20 7.43
C ALA A 197 5.45 21.01 8.36
N ILE A 198 5.42 20.67 9.66
CA ILE A 198 4.61 21.38 10.65
C ILE A 198 5.33 22.60 11.21
N SER A 199 4.75 23.78 11.01
CA SER A 199 5.29 25.07 11.48
C SER A 199 5.10 25.23 13.00
N PRO A 200 5.94 26.05 13.68
CA PRO A 200 5.66 26.50 15.05
C PRO A 200 4.36 27.33 15.19
N GLN A 201 3.81 27.82 14.08
CA GLN A 201 2.53 28.56 14.03
C GLN A 201 1.38 27.61 13.66
N TRP A 202 0.18 27.88 14.13
CA TRP A 202 -1.00 27.08 13.81
C TRP A 202 -1.34 27.10 12.32
N HIS A 203 -1.26 25.96 11.65
CA HIS A 203 -1.64 25.80 10.24
C HIS A 203 -2.49 24.53 10.03
N PRO A 204 -3.20 24.39 8.89
CA PRO A 204 -3.95 23.18 8.59
C PRO A 204 -3.03 21.95 8.50
N LEU A 205 -3.38 20.86 9.21
CA LEU A 205 -2.58 19.63 9.22
C LEU A 205 -2.51 19.00 7.81
N GLY A 206 -3.62 19.04 7.08
CA GLY A 206 -3.69 18.50 5.72
C GLY A 206 -2.67 19.09 4.75
N GLN A 207 -2.26 20.35 4.92
CA GLN A 207 -1.21 20.95 4.09
C GLN A 207 0.17 20.34 4.36
N ALA A 208 0.54 20.17 5.63
CA ALA A 208 1.78 19.51 5.99
C ALA A 208 1.79 18.03 5.56
N MET A 209 0.65 17.33 5.69
CA MET A 209 0.51 15.97 5.18
C MET A 209 0.72 15.92 3.67
N ALA A 210 0.08 16.81 2.90
CA ALA A 210 0.23 16.85 1.44
C ALA A 210 1.69 17.07 1.01
N ASP A 211 2.45 17.90 1.73
CA ASP A 211 3.88 18.10 1.49
C ASP A 211 4.68 16.82 1.74
N VAL A 212 4.37 16.06 2.80
CA VAL A 212 5.00 14.76 3.05
C VAL A 212 4.62 13.75 1.97
N MET A 213 3.33 13.66 1.60
CA MET A 213 2.84 12.74 0.56
C MET A 213 3.58 12.95 -0.76
N LYS A 214 3.74 14.21 -1.19
CA LYS A 214 4.40 14.59 -2.44
C LYS A 214 5.87 14.16 -2.49
N ASN A 215 6.56 14.26 -1.36
CA ASN A 215 8.02 14.08 -1.27
C ASN A 215 8.44 12.71 -0.70
N CYS A 216 7.51 11.85 -0.27
CA CYS A 216 7.83 10.55 0.29
C CYS A 216 8.30 9.57 -0.80
N ASP A 217 9.52 9.02 -0.73
CA ASP A 217 10.03 8.09 -1.76
C ASP A 217 9.64 6.63 -1.50
N GLY A 218 9.53 5.83 -2.55
CA GLY A 218 9.47 4.37 -2.47
C GLY A 218 8.13 3.78 -2.02
N PHE A 219 7.22 4.59 -1.47
CA PHE A 219 5.84 4.19 -1.19
C PHE A 219 4.92 5.42 -1.13
N PHE A 220 3.60 5.20 -1.15
CA PHE A 220 2.63 6.26 -0.92
C PHE A 220 2.33 6.34 0.58
N ALA A 221 2.83 7.37 1.26
CA ALA A 221 2.38 7.67 2.62
C ALA A 221 0.94 8.15 2.57
N THR A 222 -0.02 7.27 2.83
CA THR A 222 -1.44 7.61 2.76
C THR A 222 -1.82 8.66 3.79
N ASP A 223 -2.90 9.37 3.52
CA ASP A 223 -3.53 10.31 4.45
C ASP A 223 -3.82 9.64 5.81
N MET A 224 -4.34 8.41 5.80
CA MET A 224 -4.62 7.66 7.04
C MET A 224 -3.35 7.36 7.84
N LEU A 225 -2.27 6.93 7.17
CA LEU A 225 -0.98 6.70 7.82
C LEU A 225 -0.44 8.00 8.43
N LEU A 226 -0.39 9.08 7.65
CA LEU A 226 0.16 10.35 8.10
C LEU A 226 -0.67 10.98 9.21
N PHE A 227 -1.99 10.82 9.16
CA PHE A 227 -2.88 11.28 10.23
C PHE A 227 -2.64 10.48 11.52
N TRP A 228 -2.53 9.15 11.44
CA TRP A 228 -2.15 8.33 12.58
C TRP A 228 -0.80 8.74 13.17
N ARG A 229 0.22 8.97 12.33
CA ARG A 229 1.53 9.46 12.80
C ARG A 229 1.43 10.82 13.48
N ALA A 230 0.63 11.74 12.94
CA ALA A 230 0.40 13.03 13.59
C ALA A 230 -0.23 12.86 14.99
N ARG A 231 -1.23 11.97 15.16
CA ARG A 231 -1.80 11.67 16.49
C ARG A 231 -0.74 11.14 17.46
N VAL A 232 0.12 10.23 17.01
CA VAL A 232 1.23 9.71 17.84
C VAL A 232 2.19 10.84 18.25
N LEU A 233 2.48 11.79 17.36
CA LEU A 233 3.31 12.96 17.67
C LEU A 233 2.63 13.93 18.66
N VAL A 234 1.29 14.03 18.65
CA VAL A 234 0.52 14.76 19.67
C VAL A 234 0.68 14.09 21.04
N GLU A 235 0.49 12.77 21.10
CA GLU A 235 0.64 11.99 22.34
C GLU A 235 2.05 12.10 22.93
N GLN A 236 3.08 12.23 22.07
CA GLN A 236 4.46 12.47 22.48
C GLN A 236 4.77 13.92 22.88
N GLY A 237 3.82 14.84 22.74
CA GLY A 237 4.00 16.26 23.01
C GLY A 237 4.97 16.97 22.06
N LEU A 238 5.16 16.43 20.84
CA LEU A 238 6.02 17.05 19.82
C LEU A 238 5.25 18.01 18.92
N ILE A 239 3.95 17.79 18.77
CA ILE A 239 3.03 18.72 18.12
C ILE A 239 1.82 18.97 19.03
N GLU A 240 1.23 20.14 18.91
CA GLU A 240 -0.10 20.41 19.45
C GLU A 240 -1.11 20.38 18.30
N ALA A 241 -2.30 19.85 18.57
CA ALA A 241 -3.41 19.80 17.62
C ALA A 241 -4.67 20.43 18.23
N GLN A 242 -5.44 21.11 17.39
CA GLN A 242 -6.77 21.62 17.72
C GLN A 242 -7.71 21.45 16.52
N GLY A 243 -9.00 21.31 16.79
CA GLY A 243 -10.02 21.15 15.75
C GLY A 243 -10.98 20.01 16.03
N ASN A 244 -11.86 19.74 15.08
CA ASN A 244 -12.86 18.67 15.20
C ASN A 244 -12.28 17.34 14.70
N ALA A 245 -12.07 16.38 15.61
CA ALA A 245 -11.58 15.05 15.24
C ALA A 245 -12.57 14.23 14.40
N GLY A 246 -13.87 14.52 14.48
CA GLY A 246 -14.90 13.88 13.65
C GLY A 246 -14.84 14.27 12.17
N GLU A 247 -14.09 15.32 11.82
CA GLU A 247 -13.81 15.73 10.44
C GLU A 247 -12.48 15.15 9.91
N GLY A 248 -11.88 14.21 10.65
CA GLY A 248 -10.58 13.63 10.34
C GLY A 248 -9.47 14.68 10.31
N TYR A 249 -8.45 14.44 9.48
CA TYR A 249 -7.31 15.37 9.37
C TYR A 249 -7.68 16.73 8.77
N ALA A 250 -8.80 16.84 8.02
CA ALA A 250 -9.23 18.07 7.39
C ALA A 250 -9.69 19.12 8.41
N GLY A 251 -10.28 18.67 9.52
CA GLY A 251 -10.68 19.53 10.64
C GLY A 251 -9.53 19.93 11.57
N TRP A 252 -8.33 19.35 11.40
CA TRP A 252 -7.20 19.57 12.30
C TRP A 252 -6.30 20.72 11.86
N ARG A 253 -5.94 21.55 12.84
CA ARG A 253 -4.80 22.45 12.77
C ARG A 253 -3.72 21.95 13.71
N ALA A 254 -2.47 22.02 13.28
CA ALA A 254 -1.32 21.61 14.07
C ALA A 254 -0.31 22.74 14.21
N ARG A 255 0.48 22.69 15.28
CA ARG A 255 1.73 23.45 15.41
C ARG A 255 2.79 22.59 16.08
N ARG A 256 4.05 22.84 15.77
CA ARG A 256 5.18 22.15 16.39
C ARG A 256 5.49 22.76 17.76
N VAL A 257 5.78 21.91 18.74
CA VAL A 257 6.27 22.34 20.04
C VAL A 257 7.76 22.65 19.94
N ASN A 258 8.14 23.91 20.19
CA ASN A 258 9.55 24.26 20.36
C ASN A 258 9.98 23.81 21.76
N LYS A 259 10.77 22.73 21.85
CA LYS A 259 11.47 22.44 23.10
C LYS A 259 12.51 23.53 23.32
N THR A 260 12.33 24.32 24.38
CA THR A 260 13.31 25.29 24.86
C THR A 260 14.54 24.58 25.41
#